data_AF-A0A0B5ICX3-F1
#
_entry.id   AF-A0A0B5ICX3-F1
#
_cell.length_a   1.000
_cell.length_b   1.000
_cell.length_c   1.000
_cell.angle_alpha   90.00
_cell.angle_beta   90.00
_cell.angle_gamma   90.00
#
_symmetry.space_group_name_H-M   'P 1'
#
loop_
_entity.id
_entity.type
_entity.pdbx_description
1 polymer ?
#
loop_
_entity_poly.entity_id
_entity_poly.type
_entity_poly.pdbx_seq_one_letter_code
_entity_poly.pdbx_strand_id
1 'polypeptide(L)'
;MSSLISENDLKHETALVWLEDITHLDYVRQSLDRLPTRSGKPAYHRDGRMVGYATLSADAKASRASGTFRRRVFWLLPHDRDSEPVGLYASSAPAEAVDPDTLEPRVKGRKTERSEGGPPSSAMRELGITLPL
;
A
#
# COMPACT_ATOMS: atom_id res chain seq x y z
N MET A 1 -3.64 -16.99 3.82
CA MET A 1 -3.15 -15.82 4.57
C MET A 1 -1.86 -15.36 3.89
N SER A 2 -1.79 -14.07 3.54
CA SER A 2 -0.78 -13.38 2.70
C SER A 2 -0.34 -14.12 1.41
N SER A 3 -1.18 -14.11 0.37
CA SER A 3 -0.68 -14.32 -0.99
C SER A 3 -0.11 -13.00 -1.47
N LEU A 4 1.21 -12.88 -1.43
CA LEU A 4 1.98 -11.77 -1.99
C LEU A 4 1.32 -11.31 -3.30
N ILE A 5 0.92 -10.04 -3.36
CA ILE A 5 0.46 -9.41 -4.61
C ILE A 5 1.56 -9.61 -5.64
N SER A 6 1.21 -10.21 -6.77
CA SER A 6 2.15 -10.44 -7.88
C SER A 6 2.05 -9.30 -8.89
N GLU A 7 3.11 -9.05 -9.67
CA GLU A 7 3.06 -8.04 -10.75
C GLU A 7 1.97 -8.34 -11.78
N ASN A 8 1.67 -9.62 -12.01
CA ASN A 8 0.58 -10.02 -12.91
C ASN A 8 -0.81 -9.62 -12.37
N ASP A 9 -0.98 -9.50 -11.06
CA ASP A 9 -2.21 -8.94 -10.47
C ASP A 9 -2.35 -7.44 -10.74
N LEU A 10 -1.22 -6.75 -10.98
CA LEU A 10 -1.13 -5.30 -11.09
C LEU A 10 -0.99 -4.81 -12.54
N LYS A 11 -0.75 -5.70 -13.51
CA LYS A 11 -0.43 -5.36 -14.91
C LYS A 11 -1.39 -4.39 -15.60
N HIS A 12 -2.63 -4.32 -15.15
CA HIS A 12 -3.66 -3.46 -15.73
C HIS A 12 -3.84 -2.13 -15.01
N GLU A 13 -3.11 -1.89 -13.92
CA GLU A 13 -3.13 -0.61 -13.23
C GLU A 13 -2.66 0.52 -14.14
N THR A 14 -3.33 1.65 -14.03
CA THR A 14 -3.03 2.88 -14.79
C THR A 14 -2.57 4.01 -13.89
N ALA A 15 -3.16 4.14 -12.70
CA ALA A 15 -2.82 5.17 -11.73
C ALA A 15 -3.07 4.67 -10.32
N LEU A 16 -2.32 5.22 -9.37
CA LEU A 16 -2.63 5.16 -7.94
C LEU A 16 -3.24 6.50 -7.56
N VAL A 17 -4.40 6.46 -6.91
CA VAL A 17 -5.11 7.65 -6.42
C VAL A 17 -5.00 7.66 -4.91
N TRP A 18 -4.34 8.68 -4.38
CA TRP A 18 -4.20 8.94 -2.96
C TRP A 18 -5.31 9.88 -2.48
N LEU A 19 -5.91 9.56 -1.34
CA LEU A 19 -7.01 10.30 -0.73
C LEU A 19 -6.54 11.31 0.32
N GLU A 20 -5.26 11.26 0.66
CA GLU A 20 -4.56 12.11 1.60
C GLU A 20 -3.07 12.21 1.20
N ASP A 21 -2.32 13.06 1.89
CA ASP A 21 -0.87 13.12 1.75
C ASP A 21 -0.23 11.88 2.36
N ILE A 22 0.55 11.14 1.57
CA ILE A 22 1.21 9.90 1.99
C ILE A 22 2.68 10.07 2.34
N THR A 23 3.24 11.27 2.14
CA THR A 23 4.69 11.51 2.29
C THR A 23 5.19 11.27 3.72
N HIS A 24 4.32 11.49 4.72
CA HIS A 24 4.61 11.29 6.13
C HIS A 24 4.36 9.86 6.62
N LEU A 25 3.80 8.98 5.78
CA LEU A 25 3.48 7.61 6.18
C LEU A 25 4.70 6.70 5.98
N ASP A 26 5.15 6.06 7.07
CA ASP A 26 6.24 5.08 6.98
C ASP A 26 5.89 3.85 6.13
N TYR A 27 4.62 3.47 6.16
CA TYR A 27 4.08 2.40 5.34
C TYR A 27 2.60 2.61 5.08
N VAL A 28 2.10 1.95 4.03
CA VAL A 28 0.67 1.68 3.86
C VAL A 28 0.46 0.17 3.76
N ARG A 29 -0.68 -0.33 4.22
CA ARG A 29 -1.09 -1.71 3.97
C ARG A 29 -1.74 -1.80 2.60
N GLN A 30 -1.56 -2.93 1.90
CA GLN A 30 -2.21 -3.17 0.61
C GLN A 30 -3.03 -4.46 0.57
N SER A 31 -4.16 -4.42 -0.14
CA SER A 31 -4.96 -5.60 -0.48
C SER A 31 -5.48 -5.55 -1.91
N LEU A 32 -5.85 -6.71 -2.48
CA LEU A 32 -6.58 -6.80 -3.74
C LEU A 32 -8.07 -7.04 -3.46
N ASP A 33 -8.86 -6.00 -3.63
CA ASP A 33 -10.29 -6.01 -3.40
C ASP A 33 -11.06 -6.37 -4.68
N ARG A 34 -12.22 -7.02 -4.52
CA ARG A 34 -13.14 -7.30 -5.63
C ARG A 34 -14.15 -6.18 -5.74
N LEU A 35 -14.06 -5.38 -6.80
CA LEU A 35 -14.87 -4.18 -6.99
C LEU A 35 -15.69 -4.25 -8.28
N PRO A 36 -16.90 -3.68 -8.32
CA PRO A 36 -17.76 -3.72 -9.51
C PRO A 36 -17.24 -2.82 -10.65
N THR A 37 -16.34 -1.88 -10.36
CA THR A 37 -15.85 -0.87 -11.32
C THR A 37 -14.33 -0.89 -11.42
N ARG A 38 -13.81 -0.52 -12.60
CA ARG A 38 -12.36 -0.34 -12.87
C ARG A 38 -11.78 0.92 -12.24
N SER A 39 -12.63 1.92 -12.01
CA SER A 39 -12.27 3.26 -11.56
C SER A 39 -13.27 3.77 -10.51
N GLY A 40 -13.05 4.98 -10.02
CA GLY A 40 -13.83 5.57 -8.93
C GLY A 40 -13.38 5.06 -7.56
N LYS A 41 -13.72 5.82 -6.53
CA LYS A 41 -13.42 5.51 -5.13
C LYS A 41 -14.18 4.24 -4.71
N PRO A 42 -13.49 3.18 -4.27
CA PRO A 42 -14.15 2.00 -3.74
C PRO A 42 -14.96 2.33 -2.48
N ALA A 43 -16.06 1.63 -2.27
CA ALA A 43 -16.71 1.61 -0.96
C ALA A 43 -15.78 0.93 0.05
N TYR A 44 -15.66 1.48 1.25
CA TYR A 44 -14.78 0.98 2.30
C TYR A 44 -15.57 0.80 3.59
N HIS A 45 -15.66 -0.45 4.05
CA HIS A 45 -16.49 -0.87 5.18
C HIS A 45 -15.69 -1.74 6.17
N ARG A 46 -14.38 -1.49 6.27
CA ARG A 46 -13.47 -2.20 7.17
C ARG A 46 -13.03 -1.24 8.28
N ASP A 47 -12.48 -1.80 9.35
CA ASP A 47 -11.80 -1.01 10.36
C ASP A 47 -10.66 -0.18 9.74
N GLY A 48 -10.40 0.96 10.35
CA GLY A 48 -9.39 1.90 9.86
C GLY A 48 -9.90 2.77 8.71
N ARG A 49 -8.97 3.21 7.87
CA ARG A 49 -9.23 4.20 6.81
C ARG A 49 -8.53 3.83 5.50
N MET A 50 -9.22 4.09 4.40
CA MET A 50 -8.65 3.99 3.06
C MET A 50 -7.78 5.21 2.77
N VAL A 51 -6.52 4.95 2.44
CA VAL A 51 -5.51 5.96 2.09
C VAL A 51 -5.44 6.17 0.58
N GLY A 52 -5.71 5.12 -0.19
CA GLY A 52 -5.66 5.20 -1.64
C GLY A 52 -6.16 3.95 -2.35
N TYR A 53 -6.17 3.99 -3.67
CA TYR A 53 -6.56 2.85 -4.51
C TYR A 53 -5.98 2.95 -5.92
N ALA A 54 -5.86 1.82 -6.58
CA ALA A 54 -5.51 1.77 -7.99
C ALA A 54 -6.74 1.87 -8.90
N THR A 55 -6.57 2.52 -10.05
CA THR A 55 -7.49 2.45 -11.19
C THR A 55 -6.95 1.49 -12.24
N LEU A 56 -7.85 0.86 -13.00
CA LEU A 56 -7.49 -0.07 -14.06
C LEU A 56 -7.75 0.52 -15.45
N SER A 57 -6.95 0.07 -16.41
CA SER A 57 -7.17 0.28 -17.85
C SER A 57 -8.46 -0.37 -18.35
N ALA A 58 -8.97 0.11 -19.50
CA ALA A 58 -10.14 -0.47 -20.16
C ALA A 58 -9.94 -1.96 -20.51
N ASP A 59 -8.70 -2.37 -20.78
CA ASP A 59 -8.32 -3.75 -21.11
C ASP A 59 -8.39 -4.72 -19.93
N ALA A 60 -8.53 -4.21 -18.70
CA ALA A 60 -8.74 -5.04 -17.54
C ALA A 60 -10.05 -5.81 -17.70
N LYS A 61 -9.98 -7.14 -17.62
CA LYS A 61 -11.14 -8.02 -17.72
C LYS A 61 -11.70 -8.32 -16.33
N ALA A 62 -13.02 -8.21 -16.21
CA ALA A 62 -13.72 -8.68 -15.02
C ALA A 62 -13.56 -10.19 -14.86
N SER A 63 -13.62 -10.66 -13.62
CA SER A 63 -13.71 -12.09 -13.32
C SER A 63 -14.97 -12.67 -13.98
N ARG A 64 -14.81 -13.77 -14.73
CA ARG A 64 -15.95 -14.46 -15.38
C ARG A 64 -16.99 -14.97 -14.36
N ALA A 65 -16.55 -15.30 -13.16
CA ALA A 65 -17.42 -15.87 -12.13
C ALA A 65 -18.25 -14.82 -11.38
N SER A 66 -17.74 -13.61 -11.20
CA SER A 66 -18.37 -12.59 -10.34
C SER A 66 -18.64 -11.26 -11.01
N GLY A 67 -18.15 -11.03 -12.23
CA GLY A 67 -18.26 -9.73 -12.91
C GLY A 67 -17.44 -8.60 -12.26
N THR A 68 -16.66 -8.90 -11.22
CA THR A 68 -15.86 -7.90 -10.48
C THR A 68 -14.41 -7.83 -10.98
N PHE A 69 -13.77 -6.69 -10.71
CA PHE A 69 -12.37 -6.41 -10.98
C PHE A 69 -11.56 -6.56 -9.70
N ARG A 70 -10.34 -7.12 -9.79
CA ARG A 70 -9.38 -7.09 -8.68
C ARG A 70 -8.64 -5.76 -8.74
N ARG A 71 -8.75 -4.95 -7.69
CA ARG A 71 -8.13 -3.63 -7.60
C ARG A 71 -7.34 -3.51 -6.31
N ARG A 72 -6.15 -2.94 -6.42
CA ARG A 72 -5.33 -2.66 -5.24
C ARG A 72 -5.92 -1.51 -4.44
N VAL A 73 -6.02 -1.70 -3.14
CA VAL A 73 -6.51 -0.70 -2.18
C VAL A 73 -5.46 -0.55 -1.08
N PHE A 74 -5.19 0.69 -0.69
CA PHE A 74 -4.24 1.06 0.35
C PHE A 74 -4.99 1.59 1.57
N TRP A 75 -4.58 1.16 2.75
CA TRP A 75 -5.28 1.46 3.99
C TRP A 75 -4.37 1.42 5.22
N LEU A 76 -4.87 1.97 6.32
CA LEU A 76 -4.24 1.98 7.64
C LEU A 76 -5.28 1.64 8.71
N LEU A 77 -4.85 0.93 9.76
CA LEU A 77 -5.64 0.60 10.94
C LEU A 77 -5.33 1.55 12.10
N PRO A 78 -6.22 1.68 13.10
CA PRO A 78 -5.99 2.57 14.25
C PRO A 78 -4.74 2.25 15.09
N HIS A 79 -4.20 1.05 14.99
CA HIS A 79 -2.99 0.60 15.70
C HIS A 79 -1.76 0.51 14.78
N ASP A 80 -1.84 1.04 13.55
CA ASP A 80 -0.67 1.23 12.71
C ASP A 80 0.18 2.41 13.22
N ARG A 81 1.45 2.43 12.83
CA ARG A 81 2.46 3.35 13.38
C ARG A 81 2.12 4.83 13.19
N ASP A 82 1.33 5.18 12.17
CA ASP A 82 0.89 6.56 11.95
C ASP A 82 0.06 7.09 13.12
N SER A 83 -0.75 6.23 13.74
CA SER A 83 -1.64 6.55 14.85
C SER A 83 -1.05 6.15 16.20
N GLU A 84 -0.27 5.07 16.24
CA GLU A 84 0.32 4.52 17.46
C GLU A 84 1.84 4.26 17.28
N PRO A 85 2.68 5.31 17.29
CA PRO A 85 4.10 5.22 16.93
C PRO A 85 4.94 4.38 17.89
N VAL A 86 4.50 4.23 19.14
CA VAL A 86 5.15 3.40 20.17
C VAL A 86 4.44 2.05 20.38
N GLY A 87 3.51 1.70 19.50
CA GLY A 87 2.69 0.49 19.59
C GLY A 87 3.33 -0.75 18.97
N LEU A 88 2.48 -1.72 18.58
CA LEU A 88 2.89 -3.02 18.05
C LEU A 88 3.88 -2.93 16.87
N TYR A 89 3.72 -1.91 16.03
CA TYR A 89 4.52 -1.71 14.82
C TYR A 89 5.61 -0.64 15.00
N ALA A 90 6.00 -0.29 16.23
CA ALA A 90 7.07 0.67 16.48
C ALA A 90 8.40 0.28 15.80
N SER A 91 8.74 -1.01 15.79
CA SER A 91 9.99 -1.54 15.23
C SER A 91 9.77 -2.66 14.20
N SER A 92 8.60 -2.69 13.57
CA SER A 92 8.28 -3.65 12.51
C SER A 92 7.16 -3.10 11.62
N ALA A 93 6.90 -3.78 10.50
CA ALA A 93 5.74 -3.48 9.65
C ALA A 93 4.87 -4.73 9.46
N PRO A 94 3.54 -4.58 9.30
CA PRO A 94 2.63 -5.67 8.91
C PRO A 94 3.13 -6.43 7.69
N ALA A 95 2.73 -7.70 7.52
CA ALA A 95 3.22 -8.53 6.41
C ALA A 95 2.82 -7.98 5.02
N GLU A 96 1.67 -7.32 4.95
CA GLU A 96 1.10 -6.68 3.77
C GLU A 96 1.51 -5.21 3.61
N ALA A 97 2.31 -4.68 4.53
CA ALA A 97 2.76 -3.29 4.47
C ALA A 97 3.86 -3.09 3.43
N VAL A 98 3.87 -1.92 2.82
CA VAL A 98 4.87 -1.46 1.84
C VAL A 98 5.17 0.01 2.04
N ASP A 99 6.40 0.39 1.71
CA ASP A 99 6.82 1.77 1.68
C ASP A 99 6.11 2.52 0.52
N PRO A 100 5.37 3.61 0.80
CA PRO A 100 4.66 4.37 -0.22
C PRO A 100 5.58 4.94 -1.31
N ASP A 101 6.84 5.26 -0.97
CA ASP A 101 7.82 5.83 -1.91
C ASP A 101 8.31 4.81 -2.94
N THR A 102 7.98 3.53 -2.74
CA THR A 102 8.31 2.44 -3.67
C THR A 102 7.11 2.06 -4.56
N LEU A 103 5.97 2.72 -4.39
CA LEU A 103 4.74 2.38 -5.10
C LEU A 103 4.58 3.18 -6.39
N GLU A 104 4.37 2.43 -7.46
CA GLU A 104 3.94 2.93 -8.76
C GLU A 104 2.84 2.02 -9.33
N PRO A 105 2.04 2.48 -10.30
CA PRO A 105 1.16 1.59 -11.04
C PRO A 105 1.94 0.39 -11.59
N ARG A 106 1.42 -0.82 -11.40
CA ARG A 106 2.03 -2.09 -11.84
C ARG A 106 3.26 -2.53 -11.04
N VAL A 107 3.79 -1.66 -10.17
CA VAL A 107 4.91 -2.00 -9.27
C VAL A 107 4.34 -2.45 -7.92
N LYS A 108 4.78 -3.61 -7.47
CA LYS A 108 4.30 -4.24 -6.22
C LYS A 108 4.55 -3.37 -4.97
N GLY A 109 5.58 -2.53 -5.02
CA GLY A 109 6.17 -1.93 -3.84
C GLY A 109 6.97 -2.95 -3.03
N ARG A 110 7.76 -2.45 -2.09
CA ARG A 110 8.53 -3.28 -1.16
C ARG A 110 8.58 -2.63 0.21
N LYS A 111 8.98 -3.42 1.20
CA LYS A 111 9.40 -2.87 2.49
C LYS A 111 10.81 -2.29 2.35
N THR A 112 11.02 -1.18 3.02
CA THR A 112 12.30 -0.49 3.24
C THR A 112 12.60 -0.44 4.74
N GLU A 113 13.82 -0.06 5.10
CA GLU A 113 14.24 0.15 6.48
C GLU A 113 13.30 1.13 7.22
N ARG A 114 12.89 2.21 6.53
CA ARG A 114 11.89 3.18 7.03
C ARG A 114 10.58 2.48 7.38
N SER A 115 10.02 1.73 6.43
CA SER A 115 8.74 1.05 6.63
C SER A 115 8.80 0.00 7.74
N GLU A 116 9.96 -0.63 7.94
CA GLU A 116 10.15 -1.64 9.00
C GLU A 116 10.45 -1.04 10.38
N GLY A 117 10.51 0.29 10.52
CA GLY A 117 10.77 0.94 11.81
C GLY A 117 12.22 0.77 12.24
N GLY A 118 13.11 0.44 11.30
CA GLY A 118 14.53 0.35 11.53
C GLY A 118 15.17 1.75 11.56
N PRO A 119 16.22 1.96 12.37
CA PRO A 119 17.07 3.12 12.16
C PRO A 119 17.69 3.05 10.74
N PRO A 120 18.04 4.20 10.13
CA PRO A 120 18.73 4.21 8.84
C PRO A 120 19.98 3.32 8.94
N SER A 121 20.18 2.47 7.93
CA SER A 121 21.31 1.53 7.89
C SER A 121 22.64 2.29 8.02
N SER A 122 23.69 1.61 8.49
CA SER A 122 25.03 2.20 8.60
C SER A 122 25.50 2.84 7.29
N ALA A 123 25.19 2.20 6.15
CA ALA A 123 25.47 2.75 4.82
C ALA A 123 24.69 4.04 4.51
N MET A 124 23.43 4.15 4.92
CA MET A 124 22.65 5.39 4.74
C MET A 124 23.16 6.52 5.64
N ARG A 125 23.61 6.21 6.85
CA ARG A 125 24.26 7.17 7.76
C ARG A 125 25.58 7.67 7.18
N GLU A 126 26.39 6.79 6.60
CA GLU A 126 27.65 7.14 5.93
C GLU A 126 27.42 8.00 4.67
N LEU A 127 26.30 7.81 3.98
CA LEU A 127 25.88 8.62 2.83
C LEU A 127 25.17 9.94 3.21
N GLY A 128 25.02 10.23 4.50
CA GLY A 128 24.34 11.44 4.99
C GLY A 128 22.83 11.49 4.75
N ILE A 129 22.20 10.33 4.47
CA ILE A 129 20.76 10.22 4.22
C ILE A 129 20.05 10.07 5.56
N THR A 130 19.38 11.14 6.00
CA THR A 130 18.49 11.12 7.15
C THR A 130 17.08 10.69 6.73
N LEU A 131 16.54 9.66 7.38
CA LEU A 131 15.10 9.39 7.31
C LEU A 131 14.36 10.50 8.09
N PRO A 132 13.22 11.00 7.59
CA PRO A 132 12.40 11.92 8.36
C PRO A 132 11.98 11.24 9.67
N LEU A 133 12.13 11.98 10.78
CA LEU A 133 11.69 11.59 12.11
C LEU A 133 10.16 11.55 12.21
#